data_AF-A0A7C4USR0-F1
#
_entry.id   AF-A0A7C4USR0-F1
#
_cell.length_a   1.000
_cell.length_b   1.000
_cell.length_c   1.000
_cell.angle_alpha   90.00
_cell.angle_beta   90.00
_cell.angle_gamma   90.00
#
_symmetry.space_group_name_H-M   'P 1'
#
loop_
_entity.id
_entity.type
_entity.pdbx_description
1 polymer ?
#
loop_
_entity_poly.entity_id
_entity_poly.type
_entity_poly.pdbx_seq_one_letter_code
_entity_poly.pdbx_strand_id
1 'polypeptide(L)'
;MRPLCPRAARLLSRRDAPPAGILLAGLLLRLLRLNFQPLWFDEGYSFYFAHLPVPALLAATAVDIHPPLYYLVLKAWLALTDPLLPAVIGARLLSVLWGTATIPLLWAIGRRLGRGRAGLLAAGLLAISPFHIYYSQEVRMYGMVTCLGALGVWLTLEALERR
;
A
#
# COMPACT_ATOMS: atom_id res chain seq x y z
N MET A 1 16.61 30.94 4.55
CA MET A 1 15.70 29.81 4.24
C MET A 1 14.59 30.34 3.34
N ARG A 2 14.46 29.84 2.11
CA ARG A 2 13.35 30.26 1.22
C ARG A 2 12.03 29.71 1.81
N PRO A 3 10.98 30.52 1.95
CA PRO A 3 9.69 30.01 2.39
C PRO A 3 9.22 28.97 1.38
N LEU A 4 8.99 27.74 1.86
CA LEU A 4 8.26 26.74 1.12
C LEU A 4 6.87 27.35 0.87
N CYS A 5 6.56 27.58 -0.40
CA CYS A 5 5.37 28.27 -0.86
C CYS A 5 4.11 27.72 -0.16
N PRO A 6 3.19 28.57 0.36
CA PRO A 6 2.01 28.10 1.08
C PRO A 6 1.03 27.49 0.08
N ARG A 7 1.15 26.18 -0.18
CA ARG A 7 0.17 25.40 -0.93
C ARG A 7 -0.50 24.41 -0.01
N ALA A 8 -1.19 24.95 0.99
CA ALA A 8 -2.09 24.19 1.84
C ALA A 8 -3.13 23.43 0.99
N ALA A 9 -3.25 22.15 1.29
CA ALA A 9 -4.43 21.31 1.09
C ALA A 9 -5.09 21.32 -0.31
N ARG A 10 -4.46 20.69 -1.32
CA ARG A 10 -5.23 20.04 -2.40
C ARG A 10 -4.62 18.70 -2.77
N LEU A 11 -5.11 17.63 -2.12
CA LEU A 11 -4.90 16.25 -2.58
C LEU A 11 -5.50 16.00 -3.98
N LEU A 12 -6.45 16.84 -4.42
CA LEU A 12 -7.39 16.52 -5.50
C LEU A 12 -7.66 17.68 -6.48
N SER A 13 -6.71 18.58 -6.67
CA SER A 13 -6.75 19.40 -7.89
C SER A 13 -6.52 18.47 -9.08
N ARG A 14 -7.33 18.54 -10.14
CA ARG A 14 -7.11 17.74 -11.37
C ARG A 14 -5.71 17.92 -11.96
N ARG A 15 -5.03 19.04 -11.66
CA ARG A 15 -3.64 19.32 -12.05
C ARG A 15 -2.59 18.60 -11.17
N ASP A 16 -3.04 17.95 -10.09
CA ASP A 16 -2.20 17.37 -9.05
C ASP A 16 -2.36 15.85 -8.89
N ALA A 17 -3.21 15.22 -9.71
CA ALA A 17 -3.27 13.77 -9.81
C ALA A 17 -1.95 13.19 -10.36
N PRO A 18 -1.54 11.99 -9.93
CA PRO A 18 -0.44 11.29 -10.60
C PRO A 18 -0.83 11.04 -12.06
N PRO A 19 0.15 10.95 -12.96
CA PRO A 19 -0.13 10.54 -14.33
C PRO A 19 -0.84 9.18 -14.33
N ALA A 20 -2.06 9.13 -14.89
CA ALA A 20 -2.88 7.92 -14.91
C ALA A 20 -2.15 6.73 -15.53
N GLY A 21 -1.28 6.97 -16.52
CA GLY A 21 -0.43 5.94 -17.12
C GLY A 21 0.53 5.28 -16.13
N ILE A 22 1.15 6.02 -15.20
CA ILE A 22 2.04 5.45 -14.17
C ILE A 22 1.24 4.59 -13.19
N LEU A 23 0.08 5.09 -12.75
CA LEU A 23 -0.78 4.37 -11.83
C LEU A 23 -1.31 3.07 -12.46
N LEU A 24 -1.80 3.15 -13.70
CA LEU A 24 -2.30 2.00 -14.45
C LEU A 24 -1.17 0.99 -14.70
N ALA A 25 0.00 1.43 -15.16
CA ALA A 25 1.15 0.53 -15.35
C ALA A 25 1.54 -0.14 -14.03
N GLY A 26 1.63 0.61 -12.93
CA GLY A 26 1.96 0.07 -11.61
C GLY A 26 0.94 -0.95 -11.10
N LEU A 27 -0.36 -0.69 -11.31
CA LEU A 27 -1.43 -1.63 -10.99
C LEU A 27 -1.34 -2.91 -11.84
N LEU A 28 -1.22 -2.76 -13.16
CA LEU A 28 -1.12 -3.89 -14.08
C LEU A 28 0.08 -4.78 -13.74
N LEU A 29 1.26 -4.20 -13.53
CA LEU A 29 2.45 -4.94 -13.12
C LEU A 29 2.26 -5.72 -11.82
N ARG A 30 1.49 -5.20 -10.86
CA ARG A 30 1.16 -5.88 -9.60
C ARG A 30 0.06 -6.93 -9.74
N LEU A 31 -0.75 -6.87 -10.80
CA LEU A 31 -1.75 -7.91 -11.10
C LEU A 31 -1.18 -9.02 -12.00
N LEU A 32 -0.09 -8.75 -12.74
CA LEU A 32 0.54 -9.76 -13.59
C LEU A 32 0.98 -10.97 -12.76
N ARG A 33 0.51 -12.15 -13.19
CA ARG A 33 0.87 -13.45 -12.60
C ARG A 33 0.56 -13.57 -11.11
N LEU A 34 -0.48 -12.87 -10.63
CA LEU A 34 -0.84 -12.83 -9.21
C LEU A 34 -1.06 -14.21 -8.56
N ASN A 35 -1.44 -15.23 -9.33
CA ASN A 35 -1.65 -16.59 -8.85
C ASN A 35 -0.56 -17.59 -9.30
N PHE A 36 0.59 -17.11 -9.75
CA PHE A 36 1.62 -18.01 -10.31
C PHE A 36 2.36 -18.83 -9.23
N GLN A 37 2.59 -18.25 -8.06
CA GLN A 37 3.27 -18.95 -6.94
C GLN A 37 2.25 -19.39 -5.90
N PRO A 38 2.38 -20.60 -5.31
CA PRO A 38 1.61 -20.97 -4.13
C PRO A 38 1.93 -20.05 -2.95
N LEU A 39 1.08 -20.07 -1.91
CA LEU A 39 1.42 -19.38 -0.66
C LEU A 39 2.67 -20.03 -0.06
N TRP A 40 3.66 -19.21 0.26
CA TRP A 40 4.79 -19.67 1.07
C TRP A 40 4.44 -19.58 2.57
N PHE A 41 5.35 -20.02 3.42
CA PHE A 41 5.11 -20.22 4.85
C PHE A 41 4.48 -18.99 5.53
N ASP A 42 5.09 -17.82 5.38
CA ASP A 42 4.63 -16.58 6.03
C ASP A 42 3.27 -16.10 5.49
N GLU A 43 3.01 -16.25 4.19
CA GLU A 43 1.70 -15.97 3.59
C GLU A 43 0.63 -16.93 4.15
N GLY A 44 0.99 -18.19 4.33
CA GLY A 44 0.14 -19.21 4.96
C GLY A 44 -0.25 -18.83 6.39
N TYR A 45 0.69 -18.30 7.19
CA TYR A 45 0.40 -17.80 8.53
C TYR A 45 -0.56 -16.61 8.53
N SER A 46 -0.34 -15.62 7.67
CA SER A 46 -1.28 -14.50 7.51
C SER A 46 -2.68 -14.98 7.18
N PHE A 47 -2.76 -15.89 6.21
CA PHE A 47 -4.01 -16.45 5.75
C PHE A 47 -4.69 -17.23 6.88
N TYR A 48 -3.97 -18.09 7.59
CA TYR A 48 -4.47 -18.83 8.75
C TYR A 48 -5.00 -17.90 9.85
N PHE A 49 -4.22 -16.90 10.27
CA PHE A 49 -4.65 -15.95 11.31
C PHE A 49 -5.91 -15.17 10.93
N ALA A 50 -6.05 -14.77 9.67
CA ALA A 50 -7.25 -14.07 9.21
C ALA A 50 -8.54 -14.92 9.35
N HIS A 51 -8.42 -16.25 9.34
CA HIS A 51 -9.55 -17.15 9.53
C HIS A 51 -9.87 -17.46 11.00
N LEU A 52 -8.98 -17.12 11.94
CA LEU A 52 -9.26 -17.29 13.36
C LEU A 52 -10.37 -16.34 13.85
N PRO A 53 -11.14 -16.71 14.89
CA PRO A 53 -11.95 -15.75 15.64
C PRO A 53 -11.11 -14.58 16.15
N VAL A 54 -11.66 -13.36 16.18
CA VAL A 54 -10.92 -12.14 16.54
C VAL A 54 -10.15 -12.27 17.87
N PRO A 55 -10.72 -12.81 18.98
CA PRO A 55 -9.95 -13.00 20.21
C PRO A 55 -8.74 -13.93 20.05
N ALA A 56 -8.88 -15.01 19.29
CA ALA A 56 -7.79 -15.96 19.03
C ALA A 56 -6.72 -15.35 18.10
N LEU A 57 -7.12 -14.57 17.09
CA LEU A 57 -6.21 -13.80 16.25
C LEU A 57 -5.39 -12.83 17.11
N LEU A 58 -6.04 -12.04 17.96
CA LEU A 58 -5.36 -11.09 18.84
C LEU A 58 -4.39 -11.79 19.81
N ALA A 59 -4.81 -12.91 20.42
CA ALA A 59 -3.95 -13.68 21.30
C ALA A 59 -2.74 -14.29 20.56
N ALA A 60 -2.94 -14.84 19.37
CA ALA A 60 -1.87 -15.43 18.56
C ALA A 60 -0.88 -14.36 18.07
N THR A 61 -1.39 -13.20 17.65
CA THR A 61 -0.56 -12.11 17.11
C THR A 61 0.12 -11.27 18.20
N ALA A 62 -0.32 -11.36 19.45
CA ALA A 62 0.34 -10.71 20.58
C ALA A 62 1.74 -11.27 20.88
N VAL A 63 2.01 -12.51 20.48
CA VAL A 63 3.33 -13.16 20.57
C VAL A 63 4.02 -13.31 19.22
N ASP A 64 3.41 -12.78 18.14
CA ASP A 64 4.01 -12.72 16.81
C ASP A 64 4.93 -11.49 16.71
N ILE A 65 5.82 -11.51 15.73
CA ILE A 65 6.69 -10.36 15.44
C ILE A 65 5.92 -9.21 14.75
N HIS A 66 4.73 -9.48 14.18
CA HIS A 66 3.91 -8.49 13.49
C HIS A 66 2.66 -8.09 14.31
N PRO A 67 2.41 -6.78 14.50
CA PRO A 67 1.20 -6.30 15.14
C PRO A 67 -0.10 -6.76 14.46
N PRO A 68 -1.23 -6.84 15.20
CA PRO A 68 -2.49 -7.44 14.73
C PRO A 68 -3.16 -6.73 13.56
N LEU A 69 -2.82 -5.46 13.29
CA LEU A 69 -3.56 -4.59 12.37
C LEU A 69 -3.70 -5.21 10.98
N TYR A 70 -2.62 -5.74 10.40
CA TYR A 70 -2.66 -6.31 9.06
C TYR A 70 -3.61 -7.52 9.01
N TYR A 71 -3.53 -8.41 9.99
CA TYR A 71 -4.35 -9.61 10.06
C TYR A 71 -5.83 -9.29 10.26
N LEU A 72 -6.15 -8.26 11.05
CA LEU A 72 -7.53 -7.78 11.22
C LEU A 72 -8.11 -7.20 9.93
N VAL A 73 -7.32 -6.39 9.21
CA VAL A 73 -7.73 -5.84 7.91
C VAL A 73 -7.90 -6.96 6.88
N LEU A 74 -6.98 -7.93 6.84
CA LEU A 74 -7.06 -9.09 5.97
C LEU A 74 -8.31 -9.93 6.28
N LYS A 75 -8.63 -10.16 7.54
CA LYS A 75 -9.86 -10.84 7.95
C LYS A 75 -11.12 -10.15 7.42
N ALA A 76 -11.23 -8.84 7.63
CA ALA A 76 -12.37 -8.07 7.15
C ALA A 76 -12.47 -8.07 5.61
N TRP A 77 -11.32 -8.00 4.93
CA TRP A 77 -11.25 -8.07 3.48
C TRP A 77 -11.67 -9.44 2.93
N LEU A 78 -11.22 -10.53 3.54
CA LEU A 78 -11.58 -11.89 3.14
C LEU A 78 -13.06 -12.19 3.36
N ALA A 79 -13.65 -11.67 4.44
CA ALA A 79 -15.10 -11.77 4.66
C ALA A 79 -15.93 -11.18 3.49
N LEU A 80 -15.38 -10.22 2.74
CA LEU A 80 -16.02 -9.63 1.55
C LEU A 80 -15.63 -10.34 0.25
N THR A 81 -14.42 -10.89 0.16
CA THR A 81 -13.85 -11.39 -1.10
C THR A 81 -13.90 -12.90 -1.27
N ASP A 82 -13.87 -13.69 -0.19
CA ASP A 82 -13.98 -15.15 -0.26
C ASP A 82 -15.26 -15.64 -0.96
N PRO A 83 -16.43 -14.99 -0.82
CA PRO A 83 -17.63 -15.40 -1.58
C PRO A 83 -17.56 -15.09 -3.08
N LEU A 84 -16.64 -14.21 -3.50
CA LEU A 84 -16.63 -13.62 -4.85
C LEU A 84 -15.43 -14.08 -5.69
N LEU A 85 -14.32 -14.45 -5.05
CA LEU A 85 -13.04 -14.69 -5.67
C LEU A 85 -12.36 -15.94 -5.09
N PRO A 86 -11.45 -16.59 -5.82
CA PRO A 86 -10.58 -17.61 -5.25
C PRO A 86 -9.79 -17.04 -4.07
N ALA A 87 -9.79 -17.73 -2.92
CA ALA A 87 -9.34 -17.17 -1.65
C ALA A 87 -7.91 -16.59 -1.68
N VAL A 88 -6.96 -17.28 -2.34
CA VAL A 88 -5.58 -16.78 -2.52
C VAL A 88 -5.54 -15.49 -3.34
N ILE A 89 -6.31 -15.41 -4.42
CA ILE A 89 -6.39 -14.20 -5.25
C ILE A 89 -7.02 -13.07 -4.45
N GLY A 90 -8.12 -13.35 -3.75
CA GLY A 90 -8.78 -12.39 -2.85
C GLY A 90 -7.79 -11.82 -1.84
N ALA A 91 -7.05 -12.67 -1.14
CA ALA A 91 -6.05 -12.26 -0.16
C ALA A 91 -4.93 -11.40 -0.76
N ARG A 92 -4.37 -11.79 -1.92
CA ARG A 92 -3.29 -11.04 -2.57
C ARG A 92 -3.75 -9.68 -3.11
N LEU A 93 -5.02 -9.56 -3.52
CA LEU A 93 -5.56 -8.28 -3.98
C LEU A 93 -5.52 -7.19 -2.90
N LEU A 94 -5.65 -7.53 -1.62
CA LEU A 94 -5.49 -6.55 -0.54
C LEU A 94 -4.10 -5.92 -0.58
N SER A 95 -3.06 -6.73 -0.70
CA SER A 95 -1.67 -6.26 -0.80
C SER A 95 -1.42 -5.47 -2.08
N VAL A 96 -2.03 -5.88 -3.20
CA VAL A 96 -1.94 -5.14 -4.47
C VAL A 96 -2.56 -3.75 -4.33
N LEU A 97 -3.70 -3.63 -3.65
CA LEU A 97 -4.35 -2.34 -3.40
C LEU A 97 -3.47 -1.41 -2.57
N TRP A 98 -2.92 -1.89 -1.44
CA TRP A 98 -1.99 -1.10 -0.62
C TRP A 98 -0.72 -0.70 -1.37
N GLY A 99 -0.13 -1.65 -2.10
CA GLY A 99 1.06 -1.40 -2.89
C GLY A 99 0.83 -0.41 -4.03
N THR A 100 -0.34 -0.45 -4.67
CA THR A 100 -0.73 0.49 -5.73
C THR A 100 -1.06 1.87 -5.15
N ALA A 101 -1.73 1.93 -4.00
CA ALA A 101 -2.06 3.18 -3.30
C ALA A 101 -0.82 3.95 -2.83
N THR A 102 0.33 3.29 -2.72
CA THR A 102 1.62 3.96 -2.41
C THR A 102 2.10 4.86 -3.56
N ILE A 103 1.78 4.53 -4.82
CA ILE A 103 2.20 5.31 -6.01
C ILE A 103 1.70 6.77 -5.99
N PRO A 104 0.40 7.08 -5.81
CA PRO A 104 -0.08 8.45 -5.72
C PRO A 104 0.51 9.21 -4.52
N LEU A 105 0.80 8.53 -3.41
CA LEU A 105 1.41 9.15 -2.23
C LEU A 105 2.86 9.60 -2.53
N LEU A 106 3.66 8.74 -3.18
CA LEU A 106 5.03 9.08 -3.57
C LEU A 106 5.08 10.20 -4.62
N TRP A 107 4.11 10.23 -5.55
CA TRP A 107 3.89 11.38 -6.43
C TRP A 107 3.68 12.67 -5.64
N ALA A 108 2.75 12.65 -4.66
CA ALA A 108 2.40 13.83 -3.86
C ALA A 108 3.59 14.32 -3.01
N ILE A 109 4.31 13.39 -2.35
CA ILE A 109 5.50 13.70 -1.55
C ILE A 109 6.60 14.29 -2.43
N GLY A 110 6.95 13.62 -3.54
CA GLY A 110 7.98 14.10 -4.46
C GLY A 110 7.65 15.48 -5.03
N ARG A 111 6.36 15.74 -5.28
CA ARG A 111 5.89 17.07 -5.70
C ARG A 111 6.10 18.17 -4.68
N ARG A 112 5.92 17.88 -3.39
CA ARG A 112 6.14 18.84 -2.31
C ARG A 112 7.61 19.14 -2.12
N LEU A 113 8.45 18.10 -2.10
CA LEU A 113 9.88 18.25 -1.82
C LEU A 113 10.70 18.75 -3.02
N GLY A 114 10.33 18.38 -4.24
CA GLY A 114 11.15 18.59 -5.43
C GLY A 114 10.37 18.97 -6.70
N ARG A 115 9.11 19.40 -6.57
CA ARG A 115 8.22 19.80 -7.68
C ARG A 115 7.82 18.62 -8.59
N GLY A 116 7.18 18.92 -9.73
CA GLY A 116 6.59 17.93 -10.63
C GLY A 116 7.54 16.80 -11.08
N ARG A 117 8.78 17.14 -11.47
CA ARG A 117 9.76 16.15 -11.94
C ARG A 117 10.14 15.14 -10.85
N ALA A 118 10.36 15.60 -9.61
CA ALA A 118 10.67 14.71 -8.50
C ALA A 118 9.49 13.78 -8.17
N GLY A 119 8.25 14.29 -8.23
CA GLY A 119 7.06 13.45 -8.13
C GLY A 119 7.01 12.37 -9.22
N LEU A 120 7.28 12.74 -10.48
CA LEU A 120 7.24 11.80 -11.62
C LEU A 120 8.25 10.67 -11.42
N LEU A 121 9.48 11.03 -11.05
CA LEU A 121 10.54 10.07 -10.78
C LEU A 121 10.20 9.16 -9.60
N ALA A 122 9.73 9.71 -8.48
CA ALA A 122 9.38 8.92 -7.29
C ALA A 122 8.27 7.91 -7.59
N ALA A 123 7.17 8.36 -8.23
CA ALA A 123 6.06 7.49 -8.58
C ALA A 123 6.43 6.47 -9.66
N GLY A 124 7.19 6.90 -10.68
CA GLY A 124 7.65 6.03 -11.78
C GLY A 124 8.58 4.93 -11.29
N LEU A 125 9.59 5.27 -10.48
CA LEU A 125 10.52 4.30 -9.91
C LEU A 125 9.80 3.28 -9.02
N LEU A 126 8.85 3.71 -8.18
CA LEU A 126 8.06 2.79 -7.37
C LEU A 126 7.13 1.89 -8.22
N ALA A 127 6.52 2.45 -9.26
CA ALA A 127 5.59 1.72 -10.11
C ALA A 127 6.26 0.52 -10.78
N ILE A 128 7.51 0.66 -11.23
CA ILE A 128 8.29 -0.39 -11.92
C ILE A 128 9.28 -1.14 -11.02
N SER A 129 9.38 -0.79 -9.73
CA SER A 129 10.34 -1.42 -8.82
C SER A 129 10.02 -2.90 -8.63
N PRO A 130 10.92 -3.83 -9.03
CA PRO A 130 10.65 -5.26 -8.93
C PRO A 130 10.47 -5.71 -7.48
N PHE A 131 11.24 -5.14 -6.54
CA PHE A 131 11.10 -5.41 -5.11
C PHE A 131 9.73 -5.00 -4.59
N HIS A 132 9.27 -3.80 -4.95
CA HIS A 132 7.98 -3.34 -4.47
C HIS A 132 6.83 -4.10 -5.13
N ILE A 133 6.95 -4.48 -6.42
CA ILE A 133 5.97 -5.33 -7.09
C ILE A 133 5.86 -6.67 -6.36
N TYR A 134 6.99 -7.33 -6.10
CA TYR A 134 7.04 -8.60 -5.37
C TYR A 134 6.31 -8.51 -4.01
N TYR A 135 6.69 -7.55 -3.17
CA TYR A 135 6.06 -7.36 -1.84
C TYR A 135 4.62 -6.82 -1.89
N SER A 136 4.16 -6.30 -3.04
CA SER A 136 2.76 -5.94 -3.25
C SER A 136 1.89 -7.14 -3.62
N GLN A 137 2.49 -8.28 -3.97
CA GLN A 137 1.76 -9.49 -4.34
C GLN A 137 1.67 -10.49 -3.18
N GLU A 138 2.51 -10.37 -2.16
CA GLU A 138 2.47 -11.27 -1.01
C GLU A 138 1.32 -10.94 -0.06
N VAL A 139 0.65 -11.96 0.49
CA VAL A 139 -0.33 -11.84 1.58
C VAL A 139 0.37 -11.49 2.91
N ARG A 140 1.05 -10.35 2.92
CA ARG A 140 1.88 -9.82 4.02
C ARG A 140 1.68 -8.32 4.18
N MET A 141 2.10 -7.79 5.33
CA MET A 141 1.92 -6.38 5.71
C MET A 141 2.79 -5.38 4.95
N TYR A 142 3.74 -5.83 4.12
CA TYR A 142 4.75 -4.97 3.51
C TYR A 142 4.14 -3.80 2.73
N GLY A 143 3.21 -4.07 1.81
CA GLY A 143 2.51 -3.03 1.04
C GLY A 143 1.75 -2.04 1.94
N MET A 144 1.08 -2.54 2.99
CA MET A 144 0.33 -1.70 3.93
C MET A 144 1.26 -0.80 4.75
N VAL A 145 2.35 -1.34 5.29
CA VAL A 145 3.34 -0.57 6.07
C VAL A 145 3.98 0.50 5.20
N THR A 146 4.38 0.18 3.96
CA THR A 146 4.93 1.17 3.04
C THR A 146 3.91 2.28 2.73
N CYS A 147 2.66 1.93 2.46
CA CYS A 147 1.60 2.90 2.16
C CYS A 147 1.30 3.81 3.37
N LEU A 148 1.13 3.24 4.56
CA LEU A 148 0.85 3.99 5.78
C LEU A 148 2.05 4.84 6.20
N GLY A 149 3.27 4.34 6.02
CA GLY A 149 4.49 5.12 6.23
C GLY A 149 4.59 6.32 5.29
N ALA A 150 4.33 6.12 4.00
CA ALA A 150 4.28 7.20 3.02
C ALA A 150 3.18 8.22 3.36
N LEU A 151 1.99 7.75 3.76
CA LEU A 151 0.92 8.62 4.22
C LEU A 151 1.33 9.43 5.45
N GLY A 152 2.00 8.80 6.42
CA GLY A 152 2.56 9.47 7.60
C GLY A 152 3.52 10.59 7.22
N VAL A 153 4.49 10.33 6.34
CA VAL A 153 5.42 11.35 5.82
C VAL A 153 4.65 12.49 5.15
N TRP A 154 3.68 12.17 4.30
CA TRP A 154 2.87 13.18 3.62
C TRP A 154 2.10 14.07 4.60
N LEU A 155 1.48 13.47 5.63
CA LEU A 155 0.76 14.18 6.69
C LEU A 155 1.71 15.05 7.55
N THR A 156 2.92 14.58 7.83
CA THR A 156 3.92 15.37 8.54
C THR A 156 4.31 16.61 7.73
N LEU A 157 4.56 16.46 6.42
CA LEU A 157 4.83 17.60 5.54
C LEU A 157 3.67 18.60 5.53
N GLU A 158 2.42 18.11 5.47
CA GLU A 158 1.23 18.97 5.58
C GLU A 158 1.20 19.74 6.90
N ALA A 159 1.47 19.06 8.02
CA ALA A 159 1.44 19.68 9.34
C ALA A 159 2.52 20.75 9.53
N LEU A 160 3.69 20.58 8.89
CA LEU A 160 4.79 21.55 8.92
C LEU A 160 4.49 22.80 8.08
N GLU A 161 3.79 22.67 6.96
CA GLU A 161 3.42 23.79 6.07
C GLU A 161 2.24 24.62 6.60
N ARG A 162 1.47 24.08 7.55
CA ARG A 162 0.33 24.77 8.19
C ARG A 162 0.73 25.62 9.40
N ARG A 163 1.97 25.54 9.84
CA ARG A 163 2.54 26.35 10.94
C ARG A 163 3.19 27.60 10.38
#